data_AF-A0A345FZS6-F1
#
_entry.id   AF-A0A345FZS6-F1
#
_cell.length_a   1.000
_cell.length_b   1.000
_cell.length_c   1.000
_cell.angle_alpha   90.00
_cell.angle_beta   90.00
_cell.angle_gamma   90.00
#
_symmetry.space_group_name_H-M   'P 1'
#
loop_
_entity.id
_entity.type
_entity.pdbx_description
1 polymer ?
#
loop_
_entity_poly.entity_id
_entity_poly.type
_entity_poly.pdbx_seq_one_letter_code
_entity_poly.pdbx_strand_id
1 'polypeptide(L)'
;DYTPVLNDLKENGSVSLEKKRELAAKVFRHTAAYDALIADYLTKVTGEKEPEQFTVTFEKKQSLRYGENPHQEAVFYQSALPVKGSIASAEQLHGKELSYNNIKDADAALQIVREFTEPAAVAVKHMNPCGVGTGNTIEEAFNKAYAADETSIFGGII
;
A
#
# COMPACT_ATOMS: atom_id res chain seq x y z
N ASP A 1 7.64 19.45 11.18
CA ASP A 1 8.45 20.58 10.68
C ASP A 1 8.83 21.63 11.72
N TYR A 2 8.15 21.74 12.87
CA TYR A 2 8.48 22.77 13.87
C TYR A 2 9.90 22.66 14.40
N THR A 3 10.32 21.48 14.87
CA THR A 3 11.68 21.25 15.40
C THR A 3 12.79 21.65 14.44
N PRO A 4 12.87 21.15 13.18
CA PRO A 4 13.96 21.52 12.28
C PRO A 4 13.97 23.01 11.95
N VAL A 5 12.81 23.65 11.79
CA VAL A 5 12.73 25.10 11.54
C VAL A 5 13.20 25.91 12.75
N LEU A 6 12.82 25.51 13.96
CA LEU A 6 13.28 26.17 15.19
C LEU A 6 14.80 26.02 15.38
N ASN A 7 15.38 24.88 15.02
CA ASN A 7 16.82 24.66 15.07
C ASN A 7 17.55 25.61 14.11
N ASP A 8 17.12 25.67 12.84
CA ASP A 8 17.68 26.60 11.85
C ASP A 8 17.64 28.06 12.36
N LEU A 9 16.51 28.48 12.93
CA LEU A 9 16.35 29.83 13.48
C LEU A 9 17.27 30.10 14.67
N LYS A 10 17.45 29.13 15.58
CA LYS A 10 18.33 29.27 16.74
C LYS A 10 19.80 29.32 16.36
N GLU A 11 20.22 28.48 15.42
CA GLU A 11 21.62 28.33 15.03
C GLU A 11 22.06 29.44 14.06
N ASN A 12 21.22 29.80 13.10
CA ASN A 12 21.60 30.68 11.99
C ASN A 12 20.84 32.01 11.96
N GLY A 13 19.95 32.26 12.93
CA GLY A 13 19.08 33.44 12.96
C GLY A 13 18.03 33.49 11.85
N SER A 14 18.00 32.50 10.95
CA SER A 14 17.11 32.44 9.80
C SER A 14 16.99 31.01 9.26
N VAL A 15 15.89 30.72 8.55
CA VAL A 15 15.74 29.46 7.81
C VAL A 15 16.50 29.55 6.48
N SER A 16 17.33 28.54 6.20
CA SER A 16 18.16 28.50 5.00
C SER A 16 17.32 28.50 3.71
N LEU A 17 17.91 28.98 2.60
CA LEU A 17 17.22 28.98 1.30
C LEU A 17 16.90 27.56 0.82
N GLU A 18 17.80 26.60 1.10
CA GLU A 18 17.60 25.19 0.81
C GLU A 18 16.38 24.63 1.55
N LYS A 19 16.30 24.84 2.87
CA LYS A 19 15.15 24.41 3.67
C LYS A 19 13.85 25.07 3.20
N LYS A 20 13.88 26.35 2.82
CA LYS A 20 12.72 27.04 2.23
C LYS A 20 12.25 26.38 0.94
N ARG A 21 13.16 25.94 0.07
CA ARG A 21 12.82 25.22 -1.18
C ARG A 21 12.20 23.86 -0.89
N GLU A 22 12.76 23.10 0.06
CA GLU A 22 12.20 21.82 0.50
C GLU A 22 10.78 21.97 1.04
N LEU A 23 10.58 22.96 1.93
CA LEU A 23 9.28 23.26 2.51
C LEU A 23 8.29 23.76 1.45
N ALA A 24 8.72 24.59 0.50
CA ALA A 24 7.87 25.02 -0.62
C ALA A 24 7.39 23.82 -1.44
N ALA A 25 8.30 22.89 -1.79
CA ALA A 25 7.92 21.67 -2.51
C ALA A 25 6.95 20.80 -1.68
N LYS A 26 7.14 20.73 -0.36
CA LYS A 26 6.21 20.03 0.53
C LYS A 26 4.82 20.69 0.57
N VAL A 27 4.76 22.01 0.65
CA VAL A 27 3.51 22.78 0.65
C VAL A 27 2.73 22.54 -0.64
N PHE A 28 3.36 22.65 -1.81
CA PHE A 28 2.67 22.42 -3.08
C PHE A 28 2.16 20.99 -3.23
N ARG A 29 2.88 19.98 -2.72
CA ARG A 29 2.35 18.60 -2.67
C ARG A 29 1.13 18.49 -1.74
N HIS A 30 1.17 19.15 -0.59
CA HIS A 30 0.07 19.14 0.36
C HIS A 30 -1.20 19.82 -0.18
N THR A 31 -1.06 20.99 -0.80
CA THR A 31 -2.21 21.69 -1.40
C THR A 31 -2.74 20.96 -2.62
N ALA A 32 -1.86 20.39 -3.47
CA ALA A 32 -2.30 19.57 -4.59
C ALA A 32 -3.06 18.31 -4.13
N ALA A 33 -2.61 17.66 -3.06
CA ALA A 33 -3.32 16.53 -2.47
C ALA A 33 -4.70 16.95 -1.94
N TYR A 34 -4.80 18.10 -1.29
CA TYR A 34 -6.06 18.64 -0.78
C TYR A 34 -7.07 18.91 -1.92
N ASP A 35 -6.64 19.59 -2.97
CA ASP A 35 -7.50 19.90 -4.13
C ASP A 35 -7.93 18.62 -4.87
N ALA A 36 -7.03 17.63 -4.98
CA ALA A 36 -7.36 16.32 -5.56
C ALA A 36 -8.47 15.60 -4.78
N LEU A 37 -8.45 15.66 -3.44
CA LEU A 37 -9.48 15.07 -2.59
C LEU A 37 -10.82 15.81 -2.69
N ILE A 38 -10.80 17.14 -2.82
CA ILE A 38 -12.02 17.93 -3.05
C ILE A 38 -12.64 17.56 -4.41
N ALA A 39 -11.83 17.48 -5.46
CA ALA A 39 -12.29 17.13 -6.79
C ALA A 39 -12.95 15.74 -6.80
N ASP A 40 -12.28 14.72 -6.25
CA ASP A 40 -12.83 13.37 -6.12
C ASP A 40 -14.16 13.33 -5.35
N TYR A 41 -14.27 14.09 -4.25
CA TYR A 41 -15.52 14.22 -3.51
C TYR A 41 -16.64 14.83 -4.35
N LEU A 42 -16.38 15.95 -5.05
CA LEU A 42 -17.39 16.65 -5.85
C LEU A 42 -17.84 15.81 -7.04
N THR A 43 -16.93 15.12 -7.74
CA THR A 43 -17.25 14.17 -8.82
C THR A 43 -18.18 13.05 -8.32
N LYS A 44 -17.94 12.51 -7.12
CA LYS A 44 -18.83 11.50 -6.52
C LYS A 44 -20.21 12.05 -6.19
N VAL A 45 -20.31 13.31 -5.74
CA VAL A 45 -21.58 13.98 -5.44
C VAL A 45 -22.41 14.22 -6.71
N THR A 46 -21.79 14.58 -7.83
CA THR A 46 -22.51 14.76 -9.11
C THR A 46 -22.91 13.43 -9.76
N GLY A 47 -22.30 12.32 -9.36
CA GLY A 47 -22.52 11.00 -9.95
C GLY A 47 -21.82 10.82 -11.30
N GLU A 48 -20.89 11.71 -11.65
CA GLU A 48 -20.07 11.63 -12.84
C GLU A 48 -19.09 10.46 -12.75
N LYS A 49 -19.09 9.58 -13.75
CA LYS A 49 -18.27 8.37 -13.76
C LYS A 49 -16.98 8.50 -14.56
N GLU A 50 -16.98 9.39 -15.54
CA GLU A 50 -15.89 9.57 -16.50
C GLU A 50 -15.55 11.07 -16.60
N PRO A 51 -15.02 11.68 -15.52
CA PRO A 51 -14.67 13.08 -15.54
C PRO A 51 -13.58 13.33 -16.58
N GLU A 52 -13.62 14.51 -17.20
CA GLU A 52 -12.63 14.98 -18.16
C GLU A 52 -11.22 15.05 -17.57
N GLN A 53 -11.12 15.22 -16.25
CA GLN A 53 -9.87 15.20 -15.51
C GLN A 53 -9.96 14.27 -14.29
N PHE A 54 -9.09 13.26 -14.26
CA PHE A 54 -8.93 12.35 -13.13
C PHE A 54 -7.62 12.64 -12.39
N THR A 55 -7.71 13.20 -11.18
CA THR A 55 -6.55 13.57 -10.36
C THR A 55 -6.53 12.74 -9.08
N VAL A 56 -5.42 12.05 -8.81
CA VAL A 56 -5.24 11.21 -7.62
C VAL A 56 -4.01 11.63 -6.84
N THR A 57 -4.01 11.36 -5.54
CA THR A 57 -2.90 11.66 -4.65
C THR A 57 -2.58 10.47 -3.74
N PHE A 58 -1.29 10.30 -3.44
CA PHE A 58 -0.79 9.24 -2.58
C PHE A 58 0.31 9.76 -1.66
N GLU A 59 0.43 9.13 -0.50
CA GLU A 59 1.48 9.39 0.47
C GLU A 59 2.49 8.25 0.47
N LYS A 60 3.79 8.60 0.54
CA LYS A 60 4.84 7.58 0.64
C LYS A 60 4.68 6.84 1.98
N LYS A 61 4.46 5.53 1.93
CA LYS A 61 4.45 4.65 3.11
C LYS A 61 5.85 4.20 3.47
N GLN A 62 6.61 3.66 2.51
CA GLN A 62 7.99 3.22 2.72
C GLN A 62 8.78 3.12 1.40
N SER A 63 10.10 3.25 1.47
CA SER A 63 10.96 2.79 0.36
C SER A 63 11.02 1.26 0.36
N LEU A 64 11.19 0.64 -0.80
CA LEU A 64 11.41 -0.80 -0.92
C LEU A 64 12.87 -1.08 -1.28
N ARG A 65 13.37 -2.28 -0.93
CA ARG A 65 14.75 -2.69 -1.24
C ARG A 65 15.05 -2.66 -2.75
N TYR A 66 14.06 -3.06 -3.54
CA TYR A 66 14.07 -3.06 -5.01
C TYR A 66 12.62 -3.26 -5.49
N GLY A 67 12.39 -3.08 -6.79
CA GLY A 67 11.12 -3.34 -7.46
C GLY A 67 10.87 -4.83 -7.70
N GLU A 68 10.32 -5.18 -8.86
CA GLU A 68 10.06 -6.58 -9.19
C GLU A 68 11.36 -7.40 -9.28
N ASN A 69 12.44 -6.76 -9.75
CA ASN A 69 13.77 -7.31 -9.89
C ASN A 69 14.82 -6.44 -9.17
N PRO A 70 15.98 -7.00 -8.75
CA PRO A 70 16.98 -6.30 -7.93
C PRO A 70 17.57 -5.00 -8.52
N HIS A 71 17.54 -4.83 -9.84
CA HIS A 71 18.07 -3.65 -10.53
C HIS A 71 17.07 -2.50 -10.62
N GLN A 72 15.84 -2.68 -10.13
CA GLN A 72 14.76 -1.69 -10.19
C GLN A 72 14.60 -1.03 -8.83
N GLU A 73 14.41 0.29 -8.82
CA GLU A 73 14.00 1.02 -7.61
C GLU A 73 12.49 0.92 -7.40
N ALA A 74 12.04 0.92 -6.15
CA ALA A 74 10.62 0.97 -5.85
C ALA A 74 10.32 1.68 -4.51
N VAL A 75 9.13 2.26 -4.46
CA VAL A 75 8.59 2.95 -3.29
C VAL A 75 7.13 2.54 -3.15
N PHE A 76 6.71 2.18 -1.94
CA PHE A 76 5.33 1.85 -1.64
C PHE A 76 4.57 3.09 -1.18
N TYR A 77 3.50 3.39 -1.89
CA TYR A 77 2.60 4.51 -1.62
C TYR A 77 1.25 4.00 -1.12
N GLN A 78 0.60 4.80 -0.28
CA GLN A 78 -0.76 4.57 0.21
C GLN A 78 -1.67 5.72 -0.22
N SER A 79 -2.96 5.44 -0.41
CA SER A 79 -3.96 6.49 -0.62
C SER A 79 -3.93 7.49 0.54
N ALA A 80 -4.08 8.79 0.24
CA ALA A 80 -4.17 9.84 1.26
C ALA A 80 -5.34 9.61 2.23
N LEU A 81 -6.40 8.95 1.76
CA LEU A 81 -7.46 8.39 2.60
C LEU A 81 -7.25 6.87 2.70
N PRO A 82 -6.79 6.33 3.84
CA PRO A 82 -6.50 4.91 3.99
C PRO A 82 -7.72 4.03 3.71
N VAL A 83 -7.54 3.04 2.85
CA VAL A 83 -8.59 2.07 2.52
C VAL A 83 -8.52 0.92 3.51
N LYS A 84 -9.58 0.74 4.31
CA LYS A 84 -9.68 -0.35 5.28
C LYS A 84 -9.60 -1.71 4.59
N GLY A 85 -8.78 -2.62 5.12
CA GLY A 85 -8.62 -3.96 4.56
C GLY A 85 -7.82 -3.99 3.26
N SER A 86 -6.91 -3.03 3.07
CA SER A 86 -5.88 -3.05 2.03
C SER A 86 -4.53 -3.43 2.61
N ILE A 87 -3.63 -3.98 1.80
CA ILE A 87 -2.23 -4.20 2.22
C ILE A 87 -1.53 -2.88 2.57
N ALA A 88 -1.90 -1.78 1.90
CA ALA A 88 -1.43 -0.45 2.24
C ALA A 88 -1.83 0.00 3.66
N SER A 89 -2.90 -0.56 4.24
CA SER A 89 -3.31 -0.31 5.64
C SER A 89 -2.79 -1.34 6.64
N ALA A 90 -2.09 -2.38 6.19
CA ALA A 90 -1.61 -3.45 7.06
C ALA A 90 -0.48 -3.00 7.99
N GLU A 91 -0.46 -3.60 9.19
CA GLU A 91 0.62 -3.51 10.17
C GLU A 91 1.46 -4.78 10.11
N GLN A 92 2.77 -4.62 9.97
CA GLN A 92 3.70 -5.75 9.98
C GLN A 92 4.10 -6.07 11.43
N LEU A 93 3.58 -7.19 11.97
CA LEU A 93 3.84 -7.60 13.35
C LEU A 93 5.19 -8.32 13.53
N HIS A 94 5.73 -8.92 12.46
CA HIS A 94 6.99 -9.66 12.50
C HIS A 94 7.65 -9.77 11.12
N GLY A 95 8.90 -10.24 11.09
CA GLY A 95 9.64 -10.55 9.87
C GLY A 95 10.46 -9.38 9.33
N LYS A 96 11.13 -9.62 8.19
CA LYS A 96 11.88 -8.59 7.46
C LYS A 96 10.92 -7.71 6.68
N GLU A 97 11.34 -6.49 6.32
CA GLU A 97 10.57 -5.61 5.44
C GLU A 97 10.07 -6.34 4.18
N LEU A 98 8.81 -6.10 3.83
CA LEU A 98 8.18 -6.68 2.65
C LEU A 98 8.88 -6.22 1.36
N SER A 99 9.07 -7.16 0.43
CA SER A 99 9.51 -6.81 -0.94
C SER A 99 8.32 -6.34 -1.79
N TYR A 100 8.62 -5.74 -2.95
CA TYR A 100 7.61 -5.39 -3.96
C TYR A 100 6.72 -6.59 -4.33
N ASN A 101 7.32 -7.76 -4.58
CA ASN A 101 6.58 -8.96 -4.92
C ASN A 101 5.75 -9.50 -3.75
N ASN A 102 6.24 -9.39 -2.51
CA ASN A 102 5.44 -9.79 -1.35
C ASN A 102 4.20 -8.90 -1.19
N ILE A 103 4.31 -7.60 -1.44
CA ILE A 103 3.17 -6.69 -1.39
C ILE A 103 2.13 -7.06 -2.46
N LYS A 104 2.56 -7.35 -3.70
CA LYS A 104 1.67 -7.77 -4.78
C LYS A 104 0.98 -9.11 -4.50
N ASP A 105 1.75 -10.10 -4.06
CA ASP A 105 1.21 -11.44 -3.77
C ASP A 105 0.26 -11.41 -2.56
N ALA A 106 0.58 -10.61 -1.52
CA ALA A 106 -0.31 -10.41 -0.38
C ALA A 106 -1.61 -9.68 -0.76
N ASP A 107 -1.54 -8.70 -1.67
CA ASP A 107 -2.75 -8.01 -2.14
C ASP A 107 -3.64 -8.96 -2.94
N ALA A 108 -3.05 -9.77 -3.83
CA ALA A 108 -3.77 -10.80 -4.56
C ALA A 108 -4.43 -11.83 -3.62
N ALA A 109 -3.69 -12.35 -2.62
CA ALA A 109 -4.24 -13.28 -1.64
C ALA A 109 -5.41 -12.66 -0.86
N LEU A 110 -5.25 -11.40 -0.43
CA LEU A 110 -6.28 -10.66 0.31
C LEU A 110 -7.52 -10.40 -0.53
N GLN A 111 -7.39 -10.08 -1.82
CA GLN A 111 -8.56 -9.90 -2.70
C GLN A 111 -9.30 -11.23 -2.91
N ILE A 112 -8.58 -12.32 -3.18
CA ILE A 112 -9.21 -13.63 -3.43
C ILE A 112 -9.92 -14.15 -2.18
N VAL A 113 -9.30 -14.07 -1.00
CA VAL A 113 -9.92 -14.61 0.23
C VAL A 113 -11.19 -13.84 0.62
N ARG A 114 -11.32 -12.58 0.19
CA ARG A 114 -12.50 -11.74 0.46
C ARG A 114 -13.73 -12.10 -0.37
N GLU A 115 -13.59 -12.91 -1.41
CA GLU A 115 -14.72 -13.42 -2.20
C GLU A 115 -15.52 -14.50 -1.47
N PHE A 116 -14.98 -15.05 -0.37
CA PHE A 116 -15.59 -16.12 0.41
C PHE A 116 -16.27 -15.60 1.67
N THR A 117 -17.40 -16.21 2.02
CA THR A 117 -18.16 -15.89 3.25
C THR A 117 -17.90 -16.89 4.37
N GLU A 118 -17.57 -18.12 4.01
CA GLU A 118 -17.13 -19.19 4.88
C GLU A 118 -15.63 -19.06 5.22
N PRO A 119 -15.13 -19.75 6.27
CA PRO A 119 -13.70 -19.83 6.53
C PRO A 119 -12.92 -20.29 5.30
N ALA A 120 -11.97 -19.47 4.87
CA ALA A 120 -11.19 -19.65 3.65
C ALA A 120 -9.69 -19.39 3.88
N ALA A 121 -8.86 -20.08 3.10
CA ALA A 121 -7.43 -19.87 3.02
C ALA A 121 -7.01 -19.85 1.55
N VAL A 122 -6.14 -18.91 1.19
CA VAL A 122 -5.65 -18.72 -0.17
C VAL A 122 -4.13 -18.70 -0.12
N ALA A 123 -3.48 -19.47 -0.98
CA ALA A 123 -2.04 -19.44 -1.17
C ALA A 123 -1.73 -18.88 -2.57
N VAL A 124 -0.84 -17.90 -2.65
CA VAL A 124 -0.43 -17.21 -3.87
C VAL A 124 1.07 -17.31 -4.07
N LYS A 125 1.49 -17.47 -5.33
CA LYS A 125 2.89 -17.36 -5.75
C LYS A 125 2.97 -16.64 -7.08
N HIS A 126 3.72 -15.53 -7.13
CA HIS A 126 3.86 -14.71 -8.34
C HIS A 126 2.50 -14.27 -8.92
N MET A 127 1.63 -13.78 -8.04
CA MET A 127 0.24 -13.36 -8.30
C MET A 127 -0.72 -14.46 -8.76
N ASN A 128 -0.29 -15.72 -8.82
CA ASN A 128 -1.15 -16.84 -9.19
C ASN A 128 -1.56 -17.64 -7.95
N PRO A 129 -2.86 -17.95 -7.77
CA PRO A 129 -3.27 -18.83 -6.68
C PRO A 129 -2.77 -20.24 -6.94
N CYS A 130 -1.96 -20.78 -6.04
CA CYS A 130 -1.53 -22.18 -6.07
C CYS A 130 -2.43 -23.08 -5.19
N GLY A 131 -3.19 -22.49 -4.27
CA GLY A 131 -4.14 -23.23 -3.44
C GLY A 131 -5.26 -22.34 -2.93
N VAL A 132 -6.48 -22.86 -2.95
CA VAL A 132 -7.65 -22.23 -2.32
C VAL A 132 -8.43 -23.32 -1.62
N GLY A 133 -8.75 -23.10 -0.35
CA GLY A 133 -9.50 -24.05 0.46
C GLY A 133 -10.52 -23.35 1.32
N THR A 134 -11.69 -23.97 1.47
CA THR A 134 -12.76 -23.53 2.37
C THR A 134 -13.16 -24.66 3.32
N GLY A 135 -13.65 -24.33 4.51
CA GLY A 135 -14.00 -25.32 5.52
C GLY A 135 -14.89 -24.78 6.63
N ASN A 136 -15.22 -25.61 7.61
CA ASN A 136 -15.94 -25.15 8.80
C ASN A 136 -15.00 -24.41 9.77
N THR A 137 -13.69 -24.65 9.64
CA THR A 137 -12.64 -23.98 10.41
C THR A 137 -11.54 -23.47 9.49
N ILE A 138 -10.76 -22.50 9.96
CA ILE A 138 -9.58 -21.99 9.24
C ILE A 138 -8.52 -23.08 9.05
N GLU A 139 -8.38 -24.00 10.00
CA GLU A 139 -7.47 -25.14 9.87
C GLU A 139 -7.88 -26.07 8.72
N GLU A 140 -9.17 -26.41 8.62
CA GLU A 140 -9.68 -27.20 7.49
C GLU A 140 -9.47 -26.50 6.15
N ALA A 141 -9.74 -25.19 6.10
CA ALA A 141 -9.53 -24.37 4.92
C ALA A 141 -8.05 -24.35 4.49
N PHE A 142 -7.14 -24.15 5.45
CA PHE A 142 -5.70 -24.17 5.21
C PHE A 142 -5.22 -25.53 4.72
N ASN A 143 -5.62 -26.62 5.36
CA ASN A 143 -5.22 -27.98 4.98
C ASN A 143 -5.64 -28.30 3.53
N LYS A 144 -6.83 -27.86 3.11
CA LYS A 144 -7.30 -28.02 1.72
C LYS A 144 -6.51 -27.13 0.74
N ALA A 145 -6.23 -25.88 1.10
CA ALA A 145 -5.42 -24.99 0.27
C ALA A 145 -3.99 -25.54 0.09
N TYR A 146 -3.39 -26.06 1.16
CA TYR A 146 -2.07 -26.67 1.14
C TYR A 146 -2.04 -27.93 0.27
N ALA A 147 -3.04 -28.81 0.40
CA ALA A 147 -3.14 -30.05 -0.37
C ALA A 147 -3.40 -29.86 -1.88
N ALA A 148 -3.77 -28.65 -2.31
CA ALA A 148 -3.98 -28.35 -3.73
C ALA A 148 -2.68 -28.37 -4.54
N ASP A 149 -1.62 -27.76 -4.01
CA ASP A 149 -0.27 -27.81 -4.58
C ASP A 149 0.79 -27.55 -3.49
N GLU A 150 1.22 -28.63 -2.83
CA GLU A 150 2.21 -28.59 -1.75
C GLU A 150 3.59 -28.11 -2.22
N THR A 151 3.90 -28.22 -3.51
CA THR A 151 5.20 -27.77 -4.04
C THR A 151 5.19 -26.27 -4.29
N SER A 152 4.12 -25.75 -4.87
CA SER A 152 4.03 -24.32 -5.19
C SER A 152 3.79 -23.45 -3.97
N ILE A 153 3.09 -23.95 -2.93
CA ILE A 153 2.89 -23.18 -1.69
C ILE A 153 4.21 -22.89 -0.96
N PHE A 154 5.25 -23.70 -1.18
CA PHE A 154 6.58 -23.44 -0.65
C PHE A 154 7.15 -22.12 -1.18
N GLY A 155 7.42 -21.18 -0.26
CA GLY A 155 7.88 -19.83 -0.57
C GLY A 155 6.79 -18.89 -1.10
N GLY A 156 5.52 -19.30 -1.05
CA GLY A 156 4.36 -18.46 -1.38
C GLY A 156 3.92 -17.55 -0.23
N ILE A 157 2.85 -16.80 -0.48
CA ILE A 157 2.13 -15.99 0.49
C ILE A 157 0.79 -16.66 0.80
N ILE A 158 0.40 -16.65 2.07
CA ILE A 158 -0.87 -17.16 2.58
C ILE A 158 -1.63 -15.97 3.19
#